data_AF-A0A8T1R1C7-F1
#
_entry.id   AF-A0A8T1R1C7-F1
#
_cell.length_a   1.000
_cell.length_b   1.000
_cell.length_c   1.000
_cell.angle_alpha   90.00
_cell.angle_beta   90.00
_cell.angle_gamma   90.00
#
_symmetry.space_group_name_H-M   'P 1'
#
loop_
_entity.id
_entity.type
_entity.pdbx_description
1 polymer ?
#
loop_
_entity_poly.entity_id
_entity_poly.type
_entity_poly.pdbx_seq_one_letter_code
_entity_poly.pdbx_strand_id
1 'polypeptide(L)'
;MALSISPPLHSLAFLHQTPQLALPLHRAPSSKTRFRAIRLQAKPNDHIPRKTSWDSKTQKDRVPNRPRATASETTPSEGTVTKDRKQNTYAEAYAIAKHIPMSANKVRRVIDQIRGRSYEESLMILELMPYRACEPVLKLVYSAAANATKNMGLDEGSLIISKAEVNEGVTRKKVRLQARGRAYQIRRRSCHITVVVKDTSL
;
A
#
# COMPACT_ATOMS: atom_id res chain seq x y z
N MET A 1 16.32 69.98 -2.10
CA MET A 1 16.63 70.61 -0.79
C MET A 1 15.72 69.97 0.25
N ALA A 2 16.32 69.52 1.36
CA ALA A 2 15.73 68.73 2.45
C ALA A 2 14.56 69.49 3.14
N LEU A 3 13.61 68.86 3.83
CA LEU A 3 13.81 68.22 5.14
C LEU A 3 12.65 67.28 5.51
N SER A 4 13.02 66.19 6.16
CA SER A 4 12.26 65.16 6.86
C SER A 4 11.48 65.67 8.08
N ILE A 5 10.26 65.19 8.32
CA ILE A 5 9.59 65.28 9.63
C ILE A 5 8.86 63.98 9.93
N SER A 6 9.40 63.23 10.88
CA SER A 6 8.76 62.13 11.63
C SER A 6 8.30 62.65 13.00
N PRO A 7 7.23 62.10 13.59
CA PRO A 7 7.15 62.06 15.07
C PRO A 7 6.53 60.73 15.59
N PRO A 8 6.45 60.49 16.90
CA PRO A 8 7.53 59.99 17.74
C PRO A 8 7.21 58.66 18.44
N LEU A 9 8.29 57.94 18.74
CA LEU A 9 8.34 56.79 19.65
C LEU A 9 7.73 57.14 21.02
N HIS A 10 6.73 56.38 21.46
CA HIS A 10 6.41 56.25 22.87
C HIS A 10 7.03 54.96 23.40
N SER A 11 8.12 55.15 24.14
CA SER A 11 8.65 54.18 25.09
C SER A 11 7.74 54.11 26.31
N LEU A 12 7.21 52.94 26.63
CA LEU A 12 6.93 52.58 28.02
C LEU A 12 7.39 51.14 28.23
N ALA A 13 8.57 51.06 28.83
CA ALA A 13 9.08 49.88 29.47
C ALA A 13 8.14 49.51 30.63
N PHE A 14 7.66 48.27 30.64
CA PHE A 14 7.27 47.62 31.89
C PHE A 14 7.92 46.25 31.93
N LEU A 15 9.09 46.23 32.59
CA LEU A 15 9.69 45.05 33.17
C LEU A 15 8.66 44.39 34.10
N HIS A 16 8.17 43.21 33.73
CA HIS A 16 7.80 42.22 34.73
C HIS A 16 8.62 40.96 34.51
N GLN A 17 9.62 40.86 35.39
CA GLN A 17 10.38 39.70 35.77
C GLN A 17 9.44 38.50 36.00
N THR A 18 9.46 37.50 35.12
CA THR A 18 8.98 36.16 35.47
C THR A 18 10.18 35.26 35.76
N PRO A 19 10.22 34.62 36.94
CA PRO A 19 11.38 33.85 37.38
C PRO A 19 11.57 32.57 36.57
N GLN A 20 12.83 32.33 36.21
CA GLN A 20 13.40 31.08 35.74
C GLN A 20 12.98 29.92 36.67
N LEU A 21 12.20 28.97 36.15
CA LEU A 21 11.99 27.68 36.81
C LEU A 21 13.04 26.69 36.28
N ALA A 22 13.82 26.22 37.24
CA ALA A 22 14.97 25.34 37.08
C ALA A 22 14.62 24.01 36.41
N LEU A 23 15.56 23.57 35.57
CA LEU A 23 15.69 22.22 35.03
C LEU A 23 15.85 21.19 36.18
N PRO A 24 15.11 20.08 36.19
CA PRO A 24 15.58 18.86 36.83
C PRO A 24 16.43 18.06 35.84
N LEU A 25 17.70 17.96 36.18
CA LEU A 25 18.70 17.01 35.69
C LEU A 25 18.14 15.58 35.56
N HIS A 26 18.52 14.93 34.46
CA HIS A 26 18.79 13.51 34.29
C HIS A 26 18.18 12.53 35.30
N ARG A 27 17.26 11.69 34.81
CA ARG A 27 17.10 10.32 35.30
C ARG A 27 17.30 9.35 34.14
N ALA A 28 18.50 8.78 34.06
CA ALA A 28 18.82 7.68 33.16
C ALA A 28 17.93 6.46 33.50
N PRO A 29 17.33 5.77 32.51
CA PRO A 29 16.77 4.45 32.77
C PRO A 29 17.93 3.47 32.99
N SER A 30 17.97 2.91 34.19
CA SER A 30 18.93 1.89 34.60
C SER A 30 18.92 0.71 33.64
N SER A 31 20.12 0.29 33.26
CA SER A 31 20.47 -1.01 32.72
C SER A 31 19.71 -2.16 33.40
N LYS A 32 18.80 -2.80 32.67
CA LYS A 32 18.41 -4.22 32.83
C LYS A 32 17.44 -4.63 31.72
N THR A 33 17.88 -4.43 30.47
CA THR A 33 17.31 -5.16 29.34
C THR A 33 17.79 -6.60 29.47
N ARG A 34 17.06 -7.40 30.24
CA ARG A 34 17.20 -8.86 30.22
C ARG A 34 16.86 -9.31 28.81
N PHE A 35 17.87 -9.76 28.08
CA PHE A 35 17.71 -10.64 26.93
C PHE A 35 16.81 -11.81 27.35
N ARG A 36 15.54 -11.76 26.95
CA ARG A 36 14.69 -12.95 26.96
C ARG A 36 15.07 -13.72 25.70
N ALA A 37 15.99 -14.66 25.88
CA ALA A 37 16.30 -15.66 24.88
C ALA A 37 15.00 -16.33 24.42
N ILE A 38 14.63 -16.10 23.16
CA ILE A 38 13.61 -16.91 22.51
C ILE A 38 14.25 -18.28 22.27
N ARG A 39 14.00 -19.19 23.20
CA ARG A 39 14.28 -20.61 23.03
C ARG A 39 13.28 -21.15 22.00
N LEU A 40 13.65 -21.12 20.72
CA LEU A 40 12.96 -21.90 19.68
C LEU A 40 13.25 -23.38 19.95
N GLN A 41 12.38 -24.03 20.73
CA GLN A 41 12.25 -25.48 20.65
C GLN A 41 11.58 -25.80 19.31
N ALA A 42 12.36 -26.37 18.40
CA ALA A 42 11.82 -27.05 17.22
C ALA A 42 10.82 -28.11 17.69
N LYS A 43 9.57 -28.02 17.22
CA LYS A 43 8.60 -29.10 17.43
C LYS A 43 9.03 -30.30 16.57
N PRO A 44 9.14 -31.50 17.14
CA PRO A 44 9.35 -32.70 16.36
C PRO A 44 8.11 -33.01 15.52
N ASN A 45 8.39 -33.63 14.39
CA ASN A 45 7.50 -34.06 13.33
C ASN A 45 6.45 -35.05 13.88
N ASP A 46 5.19 -34.61 14.04
CA ASP A 46 4.11 -35.50 14.45
C ASP A 46 3.82 -36.50 13.32
N HIS A 47 4.24 -37.74 13.56
CA HIS A 47 3.88 -38.91 12.78
C HIS A 47 2.36 -39.14 12.86
N ILE A 48 1.68 -39.15 11.72
CA ILE A 48 0.31 -39.64 11.62
C ILE A 48 0.34 -41.18 11.68
N PRO A 49 -0.33 -41.84 12.64
CA PRO A 49 -0.34 -43.29 12.69
C PRO A 49 -1.30 -43.91 11.68
N ARG A 50 -0.79 -45.03 11.15
CA ARG A 50 -1.37 -46.14 10.38
C ARG A 50 -2.90 -46.22 10.26
N LYS A 51 -3.31 -46.46 9.01
CA LYS A 51 -4.59 -47.03 8.60
C LYS A 51 -4.90 -48.29 9.43
N THR A 52 -6.00 -48.27 10.15
CA THR A 52 -6.68 -49.49 10.59
C THR A 52 -7.76 -49.84 9.57
N SER A 53 -7.63 -51.05 9.05
CA SER A 53 -8.57 -51.73 8.18
C SER A 53 -9.82 -52.14 8.94
N TRP A 54 -10.97 -51.65 8.51
CA TRP A 54 -12.33 -52.19 8.67
C TRP A 54 -13.14 -51.51 7.55
N ASP A 55 -14.06 -52.11 6.82
CA ASP A 55 -14.47 -53.49 6.59
C ASP A 55 -15.30 -53.41 5.30
N SER A 56 -15.31 -54.50 4.56
CA SER A 56 -15.97 -54.62 3.26
C SER A 56 -17.40 -55.13 3.41
N LYS A 57 -18.26 -54.69 2.47
CA LYS A 57 -19.66 -55.11 2.22
C LYS A 57 -20.70 -54.30 3.02
N THR A 58 -21.84 -53.88 2.47
CA THR A 58 -22.62 -54.49 1.40
C THR A 58 -23.59 -53.48 0.76
N GLN A 59 -23.57 -53.43 -0.57
CA GLN A 59 -24.72 -53.44 -1.50
C GLN A 59 -25.80 -52.35 -1.52
N LYS A 60 -26.01 -51.89 -2.79
CA LYS A 60 -27.28 -51.49 -3.43
C LYS A 60 -27.72 -50.07 -3.03
N ASP A 61 -27.55 -49.09 -3.91
CA ASP A 61 -28.52 -48.88 -4.97
C ASP A 61 -27.91 -48.53 -6.33
N ARG A 62 -28.32 -49.32 -7.34
CA ARG A 62 -28.21 -48.96 -8.75
C ARG A 62 -29.32 -47.95 -9.04
N VAL A 63 -28.97 -46.75 -9.46
CA VAL A 63 -29.86 -45.93 -10.30
C VAL A 63 -29.45 -46.18 -11.77
N PRO A 64 -30.37 -46.60 -12.64
CA PRO A 64 -30.05 -46.98 -14.00
C PRO A 64 -29.71 -45.76 -14.88
N ASN A 65 -28.78 -46.01 -15.81
CA ASN A 65 -28.36 -45.12 -16.88
C ASN A 65 -29.54 -44.47 -17.61
N ARG A 66 -29.50 -43.14 -17.74
CA ARG A 66 -30.23 -42.42 -18.77
C ARG A 66 -29.32 -42.31 -20.01
N PRO A 67 -29.67 -42.92 -21.16
CA PRO A 67 -28.88 -42.72 -22.37
C PRO A 67 -29.18 -41.32 -22.91
N ARG A 68 -28.15 -40.47 -23.01
CA ARG A 68 -28.25 -39.22 -23.78
C ARG A 68 -27.68 -39.47 -25.17
N ALA A 69 -28.54 -39.27 -26.15
CA ALA A 69 -28.30 -39.45 -27.57
C ALA A 69 -27.02 -38.76 -28.06
N THR A 70 -26.40 -39.42 -29.03
CA THR A 70 -25.42 -38.91 -29.97
C THR A 70 -25.91 -37.62 -30.64
N ALA A 71 -25.11 -36.57 -30.53
CA ALA A 71 -25.04 -35.50 -31.52
C ALA A 71 -23.54 -35.20 -31.74
N SER A 72 -23.11 -35.45 -32.97
CA SER A 72 -21.87 -34.99 -33.55
C SER A 72 -21.73 -33.48 -33.43
N GLU A 73 -20.65 -32.99 -32.85
CA GLU A 73 -20.20 -31.61 -33.05
C GLU A 73 -18.69 -31.52 -32.80
N THR A 74 -17.99 -31.18 -33.87
CA THR A 74 -16.67 -30.59 -34.03
C THR A 74 -15.95 -30.15 -32.75
N THR A 75 -14.70 -30.58 -32.59
CA THR A 75 -13.74 -30.01 -31.65
C THR A 75 -13.63 -28.49 -31.81
N PRO A 76 -13.60 -27.76 -30.69
CA PRO A 76 -12.52 -26.80 -30.50
C PRO A 76 -11.58 -27.38 -29.48
N SER A 77 -10.35 -27.62 -29.93
CA SER A 77 -9.14 -27.71 -29.12
C SER A 77 -9.29 -27.01 -27.77
N GLU A 78 -8.97 -27.70 -26.68
CA GLU A 78 -8.69 -27.10 -25.38
C GLU A 78 -7.57 -26.07 -25.55
N GLY A 79 -7.98 -24.83 -25.82
CA GLY A 79 -7.11 -23.68 -25.72
C GLY A 79 -6.84 -23.47 -24.25
N THR A 80 -5.73 -24.02 -23.76
CA THR A 80 -5.05 -23.45 -22.60
C THR A 80 -4.81 -21.99 -22.97
N VAL A 81 -5.62 -21.08 -22.43
CA VAL A 81 -5.33 -19.65 -22.50
C VAL A 81 -4.11 -19.41 -21.62
N THR A 82 -2.94 -19.76 -22.13
CA THR A 82 -1.68 -19.23 -21.66
C THR A 82 -1.78 -17.74 -21.91
N LYS A 83 -2.05 -16.99 -20.84
CA LYS A 83 -2.01 -15.54 -20.84
C LYS A 83 -0.68 -15.11 -21.46
N ASP A 84 -0.72 -14.67 -22.71
CA ASP A 84 0.44 -14.18 -23.45
C ASP A 84 1.07 -13.05 -22.65
N ARG A 85 2.06 -13.39 -21.83
CA ARG A 85 2.86 -12.42 -21.10
C ARG A 85 3.77 -11.80 -22.16
N LYS A 86 3.24 -10.83 -22.90
CA LYS A 86 4.05 -9.94 -23.74
C LYS A 86 5.20 -9.45 -22.87
N GLN A 87 6.40 -9.95 -23.16
CA GLN A 87 7.63 -9.53 -22.52
C GLN A 87 7.89 -8.12 -23.05
N ASN A 88 7.53 -7.12 -22.26
CA ASN A 88 7.86 -5.74 -22.60
C ASN A 88 9.39 -5.64 -22.59
N THR A 89 9.95 -5.23 -23.72
CA THR A 89 11.40 -5.17 -23.98
C THR A 89 12.07 -3.95 -23.30
N TYR A 90 11.32 -3.21 -22.48
CA TYR A 90 11.78 -2.02 -21.77
C TYR A 90 12.12 -2.36 -20.32
N ALA A 91 13.23 -1.83 -19.80
CA ALA A 91 13.59 -1.97 -18.40
C ALA A 91 12.55 -1.25 -17.52
N GLU A 92 11.66 -2.03 -16.90
CA GLU A 92 10.58 -1.53 -16.05
C GLU A 92 10.79 -1.92 -14.59
N ALA A 93 10.88 -0.94 -13.71
CA ALA A 93 10.84 -1.17 -12.27
C ALA A 93 9.46 -0.83 -11.73
N TYR A 94 9.02 -1.55 -10.70
CA TYR A 94 7.73 -1.30 -10.06
C TYR A 94 7.86 -1.24 -8.55
N ALA A 95 6.90 -0.54 -7.92
CA ALA A 95 6.73 -0.49 -6.48
C ALA A 95 5.24 -0.62 -6.14
N ILE A 96 4.96 -1.32 -5.04
CA ILE A 96 3.60 -1.61 -4.59
C ILE A 96 3.48 -1.26 -3.11
N ALA A 97 2.50 -0.41 -2.78
CA ALA A 97 2.10 -0.19 -1.40
C ALA A 97 0.76 -0.86 -1.13
N LYS A 98 0.72 -1.73 -0.10
CA LYS A 98 -0.46 -2.52 0.24
C LYS A 98 -1.13 -2.04 1.53
N HIS A 99 -2.46 -2.21 1.59
CA HIS A 99 -3.28 -1.95 2.78
C HIS A 99 -3.25 -0.49 3.26
N ILE A 100 -3.15 0.47 2.35
CA ILE A 100 -3.20 1.90 2.70
C ILE A 100 -4.62 2.22 3.21
N PRO A 101 -4.78 2.83 4.41
CA PRO A 101 -6.08 3.12 5.01
C PRO A 101 -6.73 4.38 4.41
N MET A 102 -6.83 4.43 3.08
CA MET A 102 -7.50 5.48 2.34
C MET A 102 -8.45 4.88 1.30
N SER A 103 -9.43 5.67 0.87
CA SER A 103 -10.31 5.29 -0.23
C SER A 103 -9.56 5.44 -1.56
N ALA A 104 -9.69 4.45 -2.44
CA ALA A 104 -9.08 4.46 -3.77
C ALA A 104 -9.37 5.76 -4.54
N ASN A 105 -10.59 6.29 -4.48
CA ASN A 105 -10.97 7.51 -5.21
C ASN A 105 -10.19 8.75 -4.77
N LYS A 106 -9.82 8.84 -3.48
CA LYS A 106 -9.01 9.97 -2.98
C LYS A 106 -7.58 9.89 -3.50
N VAL A 107 -7.06 8.68 -3.65
CA VAL A 107 -5.71 8.44 -4.17
C VAL A 107 -5.67 8.59 -5.69
N ARG A 108 -6.69 8.10 -6.41
CA ARG A 108 -6.82 8.25 -7.87
C ARG A 108 -6.70 9.71 -8.31
N ARG A 109 -7.37 10.62 -7.60
CA ARG A 109 -7.24 12.07 -7.84
C ARG A 109 -5.79 12.55 -7.93
N VAL A 110 -4.91 12.05 -7.06
CA VAL A 110 -3.49 12.42 -7.03
C VAL A 110 -2.71 11.66 -8.10
N ILE A 111 -2.95 10.36 -8.23
CA ILE A 111 -2.26 9.49 -9.20
C ILE A 111 -2.51 9.92 -10.64
N ASP A 112 -3.71 10.39 -10.96
CA ASP A 112 -4.05 10.86 -12.29
C ASP A 112 -3.25 12.11 -12.70
N GLN A 113 -2.72 12.88 -11.73
CA GLN A 113 -1.86 14.02 -12.03
C GLN A 113 -0.44 13.62 -12.42
N ILE A 114 0.12 12.56 -11.83
CA ILE A 114 1.51 12.15 -12.02
C ILE A 114 1.70 11.11 -13.15
N ARG A 115 0.60 10.57 -13.69
CA ARG A 115 0.66 9.56 -14.75
C ARG A 115 1.27 10.18 -16.01
N GLY A 116 2.35 9.57 -16.52
CA GLY A 116 3.03 10.01 -17.74
C GLY A 116 3.99 11.18 -17.57
N ARG A 117 4.25 11.63 -16.34
CA ARG A 117 5.24 12.68 -16.05
C ARG A 117 6.62 12.10 -15.72
N SER A 118 7.64 12.96 -15.76
CA SER A 118 8.97 12.62 -15.26
C SER A 118 8.95 12.41 -13.75
N TYR A 119 9.96 11.69 -13.25
CA TYR A 119 10.15 11.46 -11.83
C TYR A 119 10.29 12.79 -11.06
N GLU A 120 11.13 13.70 -11.54
CA GLU A 120 11.38 15.00 -10.91
C GLU A 120 10.11 15.87 -10.83
N GLU A 121 9.39 16.00 -11.95
CA GLU A 121 8.13 16.75 -11.97
C GLU A 121 7.11 16.16 -11.01
N SER A 122 7.04 14.83 -10.94
CA SER A 122 6.11 14.13 -10.05
C SER A 122 6.41 14.42 -8.58
N LEU A 123 7.68 14.50 -8.19
CA LEU A 123 8.06 14.87 -6.82
C LEU A 123 7.58 16.28 -6.47
N MET A 124 7.87 17.26 -7.33
CA MET A 124 7.46 18.66 -7.12
C MET A 124 5.94 18.78 -6.98
N ILE A 125 5.20 18.11 -7.86
CA ILE A 125 3.74 18.11 -7.86
C ILE A 125 3.16 17.49 -6.58
N LEU A 126 3.74 16.39 -6.11
CA LEU A 126 3.28 15.70 -4.91
C LEU A 126 3.58 16.48 -3.63
N GLU A 127 4.71 17.20 -3.58
CA GLU A 127 5.08 18.04 -2.44
C GLU A 127 4.17 19.26 -2.29
N LEU A 128 3.78 19.89 -3.40
CA LEU A 128 3.00 21.12 -3.38
C LEU A 128 1.48 20.89 -3.28
N MET A 129 1.01 19.68 -3.59
CA MET A 129 -0.43 19.40 -3.57
C MET A 129 -1.00 19.38 -2.13
N PRO A 130 -2.19 19.96 -1.90
CA PRO A 130 -2.79 20.08 -0.55
C PRO A 130 -3.43 18.77 -0.04
N TYR A 131 -3.28 17.65 -0.76
CA TYR A 131 -3.97 16.41 -0.44
C TYR A 131 -3.16 15.52 0.51
N ARG A 132 -3.80 15.00 1.56
CA ARG A 132 -3.19 13.98 2.44
C ARG A 132 -2.74 12.72 1.69
N ALA A 133 -3.35 12.43 0.54
CA ALA A 133 -3.00 11.27 -0.26
C ALA A 133 -1.60 11.37 -0.90
N CYS A 134 -0.99 12.55 -0.94
CA CYS A 134 0.34 12.75 -1.50
C CYS A 134 1.43 12.03 -0.69
N GLU A 135 1.38 12.06 0.64
CA GLU A 135 2.42 11.48 1.50
C GLU A 135 2.73 9.99 1.20
N PRO A 136 1.74 9.08 1.12
CA PRO A 136 2.03 7.68 0.78
C PRO A 136 2.40 7.48 -0.69
N VAL A 137 1.93 8.35 -1.59
CA VAL A 137 2.29 8.28 -3.02
C VAL A 137 3.74 8.71 -3.22
N LEU A 138 4.16 9.79 -2.57
CA LEU A 138 5.53 10.30 -2.60
C LEU A 138 6.53 9.25 -2.10
N LYS A 139 6.26 8.63 -0.94
CA LYS A 139 7.07 7.51 -0.42
C LYS A 139 7.19 6.35 -1.42
N LEU A 140 6.10 6.07 -2.14
CA LEU A 140 6.06 4.98 -3.12
C LEU A 140 6.85 5.34 -4.37
N VAL A 141 6.75 6.57 -4.86
CA VAL A 141 7.52 7.08 -6.02
C VAL A 141 9.02 7.05 -5.73
N TYR A 142 9.46 7.52 -4.55
CA TYR A 142 10.86 7.36 -4.11
C TYR A 142 11.31 5.90 -4.09
N SER A 143 10.46 5.00 -3.57
CA SER A 143 10.78 3.57 -3.55
C SER A 143 10.86 2.97 -4.96
N ALA A 144 10.08 3.48 -5.93
CA ALA A 144 10.12 3.01 -7.30
C ALA A 144 11.43 3.41 -7.99
N ALA A 145 11.86 4.65 -7.83
CA ALA A 145 13.15 5.13 -8.32
C ALA A 145 14.32 4.36 -7.69
N ALA A 146 14.31 4.18 -6.36
CA ALA A 146 15.34 3.39 -5.67
C ALA A 146 15.40 1.92 -6.15
N ASN A 147 14.25 1.34 -6.53
CA ASN A 147 14.22 0.00 -7.11
C ASN A 147 14.79 -0.02 -8.54
N ALA A 148 14.54 1.04 -9.32
CA ALA A 148 15.08 1.20 -10.67
C ALA A 148 16.61 1.33 -10.64
N THR A 149 17.13 2.20 -9.77
CA THR A 149 18.58 2.41 -9.63
C THR A 149 19.27 1.14 -9.12
N LYS A 150 18.75 0.52 -8.05
CA LYS A 150 19.40 -0.62 -7.41
C LYS A 150 19.35 -1.91 -8.23
N ASN A 151 18.20 -2.22 -8.85
CA ASN A 151 18.01 -3.51 -9.50
C ASN A 151 18.25 -3.46 -11.01
N MET A 152 18.05 -2.30 -11.64
CA MET A 152 18.17 -2.14 -13.10
C MET A 152 19.29 -1.20 -13.53
N GLY A 153 19.97 -0.53 -12.59
CA GLY A 153 21.08 0.38 -12.89
C GLY A 153 20.66 1.62 -13.70
N LEU A 154 19.38 1.98 -13.65
CA LEU A 154 18.84 3.14 -14.36
C LEU A 154 19.16 4.44 -13.61
N ASP A 155 19.34 5.53 -14.35
CA ASP A 155 19.52 6.86 -13.76
C ASP A 155 18.18 7.46 -13.32
N GLU A 156 18.16 8.22 -12.22
CA GLU A 156 16.92 8.80 -11.68
C GLU A 156 16.34 9.89 -12.57
N GLY A 157 17.20 10.66 -13.25
CA GLY A 157 16.80 11.80 -14.07
C GLY A 157 16.06 11.40 -15.36
N SER A 158 16.30 10.19 -15.88
CA SER A 158 15.66 9.70 -17.10
C SER A 158 14.36 8.91 -16.84
N LEU A 159 13.97 8.71 -15.57
CA LEU A 159 12.79 7.93 -15.21
C LEU A 159 11.48 8.69 -15.48
N ILE A 160 10.53 7.98 -16.09
CA ILE A 160 9.16 8.44 -16.26
C ILE A 160 8.17 7.43 -15.66
N ILE A 161 7.07 7.95 -15.11
CA ILE A 161 6.01 7.12 -14.55
C ILE A 161 5.15 6.59 -15.71
N SER A 162 5.41 5.36 -16.15
CA SER A 162 4.69 4.72 -17.25
C SER A 162 3.25 4.38 -16.87
N LYS A 163 3.07 3.80 -15.69
CA LYS A 163 1.81 3.25 -15.26
C LYS A 163 1.63 3.45 -13.76
N ALA A 164 0.49 4.04 -13.39
CA ALA A 164 0.13 4.23 -12.00
C ALA A 164 -1.33 3.85 -11.78
N GLU A 165 -1.53 2.79 -10.99
CA GLU A 165 -2.83 2.18 -10.74
C GLU A 165 -3.17 2.17 -9.25
N VAL A 166 -4.47 2.31 -8.97
CA VAL A 166 -5.01 2.24 -7.61
C VAL A 166 -6.16 1.24 -7.60
N ASN A 167 -5.93 0.15 -6.88
CA ASN A 167 -6.88 -0.93 -6.69
C ASN A 167 -7.58 -0.79 -5.34
N GLU A 168 -8.85 -1.18 -5.28
CA GLU A 168 -9.56 -1.27 -4.00
C GLU A 168 -8.97 -2.41 -3.17
N GLY A 169 -8.86 -2.19 -1.87
CA GLY A 169 -8.41 -3.17 -0.91
C GLY A 169 -9.55 -3.67 -0.02
N VAL A 170 -9.19 -4.43 1.01
CA VAL A 170 -10.13 -4.96 1.98
C VAL A 170 -10.92 -3.83 2.65
N THR A 171 -12.24 -3.92 2.60
CA THR A 171 -13.14 -2.95 3.23
C THR A 171 -13.66 -3.51 4.55
N ARG A 172 -13.33 -2.85 5.66
CA ARG A 172 -13.85 -3.22 6.99
C ARG A 172 -15.21 -2.57 7.19
N LYS A 173 -16.20 -3.35 7.63
CA LYS A 173 -17.56 -2.86 7.91
C LYS A 173 -17.73 -2.66 9.42
N LYS A 174 -18.32 -1.54 9.82
CA LYS A 174 -18.76 -1.27 11.20
C LYS A 174 -20.23 -0.87 11.18
N VAL A 175 -21.02 -1.39 12.11
CA VAL A 175 -22.42 -0.98 12.26
C VAL A 175 -22.46 0.36 13.00
N ARG A 176 -23.27 1.29 12.52
CA ARG A 176 -23.61 2.55 13.16
C ARG A 176 -25.10 2.52 13.47
N LEU A 177 -25.44 2.64 14.75
CA LEU A 177 -26.82 2.77 15.20
C LEU A 177 -27.38 4.13 14.77
N GLN A 178 -28.66 4.14 14.42
CA GLN A 178 -29.42 5.32 13.99
C GLN A 178 -30.74 5.43 14.76
N ALA A 179 -31.37 6.60 14.65
CA ALA A 179 -32.67 6.86 15.25
C ALA A 179 -33.73 5.83 14.80
N ARG A 180 -34.71 5.59 15.67
CA ARG A 180 -35.83 4.66 15.45
C ARG A 180 -35.39 3.21 15.20
N GLY A 181 -34.37 2.73 15.92
CA GLY A 181 -33.90 1.34 15.86
C GLY A 181 -33.24 0.93 14.54
N ARG A 182 -32.89 1.88 13.67
CA ARG A 182 -32.26 1.58 12.37
C ARG A 182 -30.76 1.35 12.53
N ALA A 183 -30.17 0.53 11.65
CA ALA A 183 -28.73 0.27 11.61
C ALA A 183 -28.17 0.50 10.21
N TYR A 184 -27.11 1.31 10.10
CA TYR A 184 -26.36 1.53 8.87
C TYR A 184 -24.93 1.00 8.97
N GLN A 185 -24.29 0.78 7.83
CA GLN A 185 -22.91 0.29 7.78
C GLN A 185 -21.95 1.42 7.40
N ILE A 186 -20.98 1.70 8.26
CA ILE A 186 -19.80 2.51 7.92
C ILE A 186 -18.75 1.59 7.28
N ARG A 187 -18.32 1.94 6.07
CA ARG A 187 -17.26 1.22 5.34
C ARG A 187 -15.92 1.94 5.52
N ARG A 188 -14.95 1.30 6.17
CA ARG A 188 -13.55 1.73 6.23
C ARG A 188 -12.79 1.04 5.10
N ARG A 189 -12.72 1.71 3.95
CA ARG A 189 -12.04 1.22 2.74
C ARG A 189 -10.53 1.33 2.91
N SER A 190 -9.81 0.40 2.28
CA SER A 190 -8.37 0.50 2.05
C SER A 190 -8.08 0.41 0.56
N CYS A 191 -6.84 0.68 0.15
CA CYS A 191 -6.41 0.56 -1.24
C CYS A 191 -5.01 -0.02 -1.35
N HIS A 192 -4.70 -0.48 -2.55
CA HIS A 192 -3.38 -0.88 -2.99
C HIS A 192 -2.95 0.05 -4.13
N ILE A 193 -1.74 0.56 -4.08
CA ILE A 193 -1.19 1.45 -5.10
C ILE A 193 -0.04 0.72 -5.78
N THR A 194 -0.02 0.76 -7.10
CA THR A 194 1.07 0.23 -7.92
C THR A 194 1.57 1.34 -8.82
N VAL A 195 2.86 1.61 -8.76
CA VAL A 195 3.55 2.53 -9.68
C VAL A 195 4.62 1.75 -10.42
N VAL A 196 4.68 1.95 -11.72
CA VAL A 196 5.68 1.41 -12.63
C VAL A 196 6.41 2.60 -13.22
N VAL A 197 7.74 2.53 -13.16
CA VAL A 197 8.65 3.48 -13.79
C VAL A 197 9.35 2.78 -14.94
N LYS A 198 9.58 3.53 -16.01
CA LYS A 198 10.38 3.09 -17.14
C LYS A 198 11.43 4.14 -17.44
N ASP A 199 12.52 3.70 -18.04
CA ASP A 199 13.47 4.62 -18.64
C ASP A 199 12.87 5.26 -19.91
N THR A 200 13.15 6.55 -20.11
CA THR A 200 12.71 7.31 -21.29
C THR A 200 13.66 7.14 -22.46
N SER A 201 14.91 6.76 -22.19
CA SER A 201 15.99 6.74 -23.20
C SER A 201 15.94 5.54 -24.17
N LEU A 202 14.93 4.65 -24.04
CA LEU A 202 14.78 3.39 -24.77
C LEU A 202 13.48 3.31 -25.60
#